data_AF-A0A7C1URK0-F1
#
_entry.id   AF-A0A7C1URK0-F1
#
_cell.length_a   1.000
_cell.length_b   1.000
_cell.length_c   1.000
_cell.angle_alpha   90.00
_cell.angle_beta   90.00
_cell.angle_gamma   90.00
#
_symmetry.space_group_name_H-M   'P 1'
#
loop_
_entity.id
_entity.type
_entity.pdbx_description
1 polymer ?
#
loop_
_entity_poly.entity_id
_entity_poly.type
_entity_poly.pdbx_seq_one_letter_code
_entity_poly.pdbx_strand_id
1 'polypeptide(L)' 'LEKKRIEKALEEANGVKLRAASLLGISERVLRYKIDKYGLDVDCQDI' A
#
# COMPACT_ATOMS: atom_id res chain seq x y z
N LEU A 1 -8.36 -1.04 11.93
CA LEU A 1 -9.15 -1.10 10.67
C LEU A 1 -8.35 -0.56 9.47
N GLU A 2 -7.71 0.61 9.58
CA GLU A 2 -6.91 1.22 8.50
C GLU A 2 -5.80 0.30 7.96
N LYS A 3 -4.95 -0.26 8.83
CA LYS A 3 -3.86 -1.19 8.44
C LYS A 3 -4.35 -2.34 7.54
N LYS A 4 -5.42 -3.04 7.94
CA LYS A 4 -6.00 -4.15 7.17
C LYS A 4 -6.52 -3.75 5.79
N ARG A 5 -7.06 -2.52 5.66
CA ARG A 5 -7.50 -2.01 4.35
C ARG A 5 -6.30 -1.76 3.42
N ILE A 6 -5.21 -1.26 3.99
CA ILE A 6 -3.96 -1.04 3.24
C ILE A 6 -3.35 -2.36 2.81
N GLU A 7 -3.26 -3.35 3.71
CA GLU A 7 -2.76 -4.70 3.39
C GLU A 7 -3.57 -5.34 2.25
N LYS A 8 -4.91 -5.31 2.34
CA LYS A 8 -5.79 -5.85 1.29
C LYS A 8 -5.63 -5.12 -0.04
N ALA A 9 -5.52 -3.79 -0.03
CA ALA A 9 -5.32 -3.02 -1.25
C ALA A 9 -3.94 -3.28 -1.88
N LEU A 10 -2.90 -3.50 -1.07
CA LEU A 10 -1.58 -3.89 -1.56
C LEU A 10 -1.60 -5.29 -2.16
N GLU A 11 -2.29 -6.25 -1.53
CA GLU A 11 -2.50 -7.60 -2.05
C GLU A 11 -3.25 -7.57 -3.40
N GLU A 12 -4.40 -6.88 -3.47
CA GLU A 12 -5.20 -6.73 -4.70
C GLU A 12 -4.42 -6.01 -5.82
N ALA A 13 -3.51 -5.11 -5.44
CA ALA A 13 -2.63 -4.41 -6.36
C ALA A 13 -1.35 -5.18 -6.74
N ASN A 14 -1.15 -6.40 -6.24
CA ASN A 14 0.11 -7.16 -6.38
C ASN A 14 1.34 -6.32 -5.99
N GLY A 15 1.26 -5.61 -4.85
CA GLY A 15 2.34 -4.76 -4.34
C GLY A 15 2.51 -3.41 -5.05
N VAL A 16 1.80 -3.15 -6.15
CA VAL A 16 1.92 -1.89 -6.89
C VAL A 16 1.29 -0.74 -6.11
N LYS A 17 2.12 0.05 -5.43
CA LYS A 17 1.70 1.17 -4.55
C LYS A 17 0.75 2.16 -5.24
N LEU A 18 1.01 2.52 -6.50
CA LEU A 18 0.13 3.43 -7.24
C LEU A 18 -1.29 2.84 -7.40
N ARG A 19 -1.39 1.55 -7.75
CA ARG A 19 -2.68 0.85 -7.91
C ARG A 19 -3.40 0.69 -6.56
N ALA A 20 -2.68 0.32 -5.51
CA ALA A 20 -3.23 0.23 -4.16
C ALA A 20 -3.79 1.58 -3.68
N ALA A 21 -3.09 2.68 -3.98
CA ALA A 21 -3.55 4.03 -3.64
C ALA A 21 -4.83 4.39 -4.39
N SER A 22 -4.92 4.04 -5.68
CA SER A 22 -6.15 4.18 -6.47
C SER A 22 -7.33 3.39 -5.88
N LEU A 23 -7.11 2.13 -5.45
CA LEU A 23 -8.14 1.30 -4.79
C LEU A 23 -8.62 1.90 -3.47
N LEU A 24 -7.75 2.59 -2.75
CA LEU A 24 -8.07 3.24 -1.48
C LEU A 24 -8.63 4.66 -1.63
N GLY A 25 -8.66 5.21 -2.85
CA GLY A 25 -9.12 6.59 -3.11
C GLY A 25 -8.20 7.67 -2.52
N ILE A 26 -6.90 7.39 -2.41
CA ILE A 26 -5.90 8.33 -1.87
C ILE A 26 -4.73 8.50 -2.85
N SER A 27 -3.89 9.52 -2.63
CA SER A 27 -2.67 9.65 -3.40
C SER A 27 -1.61 8.62 -2.97
N GLU A 28 -0.72 8.25 -3.90
CA GLU A 28 0.39 7.33 -3.65
C GLU A 28 1.30 7.83 -2.51
N ARG A 29 1.52 9.15 -2.42
CA ARG A 29 2.26 9.77 -1.31
C ARG A 29 1.62 9.52 0.06
N VAL A 30 0.29 9.63 0.16
CA VAL A 30 -0.44 9.37 1.41
C VAL A 30 -0.37 7.88 1.76
N LEU A 31 -0.46 7.00 0.76
CA LEU A 31 -0.30 5.56 0.97
C LEU A 31 1.10 5.24 1.50
N ARG A 32 2.17 5.79 0.90
CA ARG A 32 3.55 5.58 1.34
C ARG A 32 3.74 5.98 2.81
N TYR A 33 3.28 7.16 3.20
CA TYR A 33 3.32 7.58 4.59
C TYR A 33 2.61 6.60 5.54
N LYS A 34 1.46 6.05 5.13
CA LYS A 34 0.75 5.07 5.94
C LYS A 34 1.48 3.73 5.98
N ILE A 35 2.11 3.31 4.89
CA ILE A 35 2.95 2.10 4.84
C ILE A 35 4.08 2.22 5.86
N ASP A 36 4.84 3.32 5.80
CA ASP A 36 5.96 3.59 6.71
C ASP A 36 5.47 3.64 8.16
N LYS A 37 4.37 4.37 8.40
CA LYS A 37 3.73 4.51 9.73
C LYS A 37 3.32 3.16 10.33
N TYR A 38 2.91 2.20 9.50
CA TYR A 38 2.44 0.90 9.93
C TYR A 38 3.49 -0.21 9.81
N GLY A 39 4.72 0.11 9.35
CA GLY A 39 5.78 -0.86 9.09
C GLY A 39 5.36 -1.91 8.07
N LEU A 40 4.63 -1.49 7.03
CA LEU A 40 4.13 -2.35 5.95
C LEU A 40 5.10 -2.38 4.76
N ASP A 41 6.40 -2.19 4.98
CA ASP A 41 7.39 -2.16 3.90
C ASP A 41 7.20 -3.40 3.02
N VAL A 42 6.57 -3.18 1.88
CA VAL A 42 6.48 -4.16 0.81
C VAL A 42 7.88 -4.17 0.23
N ASP A 43 8.72 -5.05 0.78
CA ASP A 43 9.99 -5.40 0.20
C ASP A 43 9.73 -5.62 -1.29
N CYS A 44 10.31 -4.74 -2.09
CA CYS A 44 10.30 -4.83 -3.53
C CYS A 44 10.98 -6.17 -3.82
N GLN A 45 10.22 -7.20 -4.22
CA GLN A 45 10.86 -8.38 -4.79
C GLN A 45 11.63 -7.90 -6.02
N ASP A 46 12.95 -7.83 -5.87
CA ASP A 46 13.90 -7.97 -6.96
C ASP A 46 13.55 -9.26 -7.70
N ILE A 47 12.86 -9.17 -8.85
CA ILE A 47 13.05 -9.97 -10.09
C ILE A 47 12.55 -9.14 -11.26
#